data_AF-A0A920EY66-F1
#
_entry.id   AF-A0A920EY66-F1
#
_cell.length_a   1.000
_cell.length_b   1.000
_cell.length_c   1.000
_cell.angle_alpha   90.00
_cell.angle_beta   90.00
_cell.angle_gamma   90.00
#
_symmetry.space_group_name_H-M   'P 1'
#
loop_
_entity.id
_entity.type
_entity.pdbx_description
1 polymer ?
#
loop_
_entity_poly.entity_id
_entity_poly.type
_entity_poly.pdbx_seq_one_letter_code
_entity_poly.pdbx_strand_id
1 'polypeptide(L)'
;MTESKFFWAKRNGKDAWQFPQGGIKKGESIELAMYRELKEETGIGNADVEILGRTKTWHYYDVSKEFNKKGKSFFLQGPTTNLVPLAF
;
A
#
# COMPACT_ATOMS: atom_id res chain seq x y z
N MET A 1 -30.24 6.34 3.00
CA MET A 1 -29.07 5.61 3.54
C MET A 1 -28.03 5.58 2.43
N THR A 2 -26.87 6.22 2.61
CA THR A 2 -25.78 6.12 1.63
C THR A 2 -25.03 4.82 1.89
N GLU A 3 -24.92 3.97 0.88
CA GLU A 3 -24.16 2.72 0.99
C GLU A 3 -22.65 3.02 1.02
N SER A 4 -21.96 2.59 2.08
CA SER A 4 -20.51 2.65 2.18
C SER A 4 -19.89 1.40 1.55
N LYS A 5 -19.49 1.49 0.29
CA LYS A 5 -18.78 0.43 -0.44
C LYS A 5 -17.30 0.78 -0.53
N PHE A 6 -16.45 -0.25 -0.49
CA PHE A 6 -15.00 -0.11 -0.61
C PHE A 6 -14.47 -1.06 -1.69
N PHE A 7 -13.33 -0.68 -2.27
CA PHE A 7 -12.64 -1.53 -3.24
C PHE A 7 -11.82 -2.60 -2.51
N TRP A 8 -12.04 -3.87 -2.85
CA TRP A 8 -11.28 -4.99 -2.30
C TRP A 8 -10.84 -5.92 -3.45
N ALA A 9 -9.54 -6.10 -3.63
CA ALA A 9 -9.00 -6.89 -4.73
C ALA A 9 -8.61 -8.30 -4.28
N LYS A 10 -8.94 -9.32 -5.09
CA LYS A 10 -8.51 -10.70 -4.86
C LYS A 10 -7.06 -10.89 -5.31
N ARG A 11 -6.23 -11.50 -4.47
CA ARG A 11 -4.85 -11.83 -4.82
C ARG A 11 -4.81 -12.94 -5.87
N ASN A 12 -3.98 -12.75 -6.90
CA ASN A 12 -3.78 -13.80 -7.91
C ASN A 12 -3.21 -15.07 -7.26
N GLY A 13 -3.85 -16.21 -7.53
CA GLY A 13 -3.42 -17.53 -7.03
C GLY A 13 -3.60 -17.77 -5.53
N LYS A 14 -4.30 -16.89 -4.79
CA LYS A 14 -4.62 -17.08 -3.37
C LYS A 14 -6.08 -16.76 -3.08
N ASP A 15 -6.68 -17.46 -2.13
CA ASP A 15 -8.00 -17.10 -1.62
C ASP A 15 -7.88 -16.06 -0.50
N ALA A 16 -7.34 -14.90 -0.87
CA ALA A 16 -7.11 -13.79 0.04
C ALA A 16 -7.39 -12.48 -0.68
N TRP A 17 -7.98 -11.53 0.04
CA TRP A 17 -8.37 -10.23 -0.48
C TRP A 17 -7.55 -9.13 0.20
N GLN A 18 -7.18 -8.09 -0.55
CA GLN A 18 -6.39 -6.97 -0.04
C GLN A 18 -6.75 -5.64 -0.70
N PHE A 19 -6.40 -4.54 -0.03
CA PHE A 19 -6.35 -3.24 -0.69
C PHE A 19 -5.14 -3.15 -1.63
N PRO A 20 -5.20 -2.27 -2.65
CA PRO A 20 -4.03 -1.91 -3.42
C PRO A 20 -2.92 -1.36 -2.53
N GLN A 21 -1.69 -1.78 -2.78
CA GLN A 21 -0.54 -1.35 -1.98
C GLN A 21 0.76 -1.47 -2.76
N GLY A 22 1.71 -0.61 -2.45
CA GLY A 22 3.08 -0.76 -2.93
C GLY A 22 4.07 0.15 -2.22
N GLY A 23 5.29 0.17 -2.75
CA GLY A 23 6.42 0.84 -2.12
C GLY A 23 6.50 2.32 -2.51
N ILE A 24 7.06 3.14 -1.62
CA ILE A 24 7.43 4.52 -1.94
C ILE A 24 8.86 4.51 -2.51
N LYS A 25 9.06 5.06 -3.70
CA LYS A 25 10.40 5.14 -4.32
C LYS A 25 11.22 6.28 -3.69
N LYS A 26 12.55 6.21 -3.83
CA LYS A 26 13.45 7.25 -3.30
C LYS A 26 13.13 8.60 -3.95
N GLY A 27 12.84 9.60 -3.12
CA GLY A 27 12.49 10.96 -3.57
C GLY A 27 11.04 11.11 -4.06
N GLU A 28 10.23 10.04 -4.01
CA GLU A 28 8.81 10.08 -4.37
C GLU A 28 7.98 10.59 -3.18
N SER A 29 7.02 11.48 -3.43
CA SER A 29 6.03 11.87 -2.42
C SER A 29 5.01 10.74 -2.23
N ILE A 30 4.34 10.69 -1.09
CA ILE A 30 3.33 9.65 -0.81
C ILE A 30 2.16 9.75 -1.78
N GLU A 31 1.74 10.96 -2.12
CA GLU A 31 0.65 11.16 -3.07
C GLU A 31 1.04 10.64 -4.45
N LEU A 32 2.27 10.91 -4.91
CA LEU A 32 2.77 10.38 -6.17
C LEU A 32 2.88 8.86 -6.15
N ALA A 33 3.40 8.29 -5.05
CA ALA A 33 3.46 6.84 -4.87
C ALA A 33 2.04 6.22 -4.89
N MET A 34 1.09 6.80 -4.15
CA MET A 34 -0.29 6.34 -4.09
C MET A 34 -0.96 6.34 -5.47
N TYR A 35 -0.85 7.44 -6.23
CA TYR A 35 -1.41 7.50 -7.58
C TYR A 35 -0.75 6.52 -8.54
N ARG A 36 0.57 6.33 -8.44
CA ARG A 36 1.29 5.36 -9.27
C ARG A 36 0.85 3.93 -8.97
N GLU A 37 0.83 3.51 -7.71
CA GLU A 37 0.40 2.17 -7.30
C GLU A 37 -1.07 1.93 -7.65
N LEU A 38 -1.94 2.92 -7.46
CA LEU A 38 -3.35 2.85 -7.87
C LEU A 38 -3.45 2.56 -9.37
N LYS A 39 -2.68 3.28 -10.21
CA LYS A 39 -2.68 3.09 -11.65
C LYS A 39 -2.10 1.72 -12.04
N GLU A 40 -1.02 1.29 -11.42
CA GLU A 40 -0.33 0.02 -11.70
C GLU A 40 -1.21 -1.20 -11.34
N GLU A 41 -1.91 -1.17 -10.21
CA GLU A 41 -2.68 -2.33 -9.72
C GLU A 41 -4.16 -2.35 -10.15
N THR A 42 -4.74 -1.19 -10.45
CA THR A 42 -6.18 -1.08 -10.78
C THR A 42 -6.48 -0.45 -12.13
N GLY A 43 -5.50 0.23 -12.74
CA GLY A 43 -5.70 0.99 -13.97
C GLY A 43 -6.40 2.35 -13.79
N ILE A 44 -6.81 2.71 -12.57
CA ILE A 44 -7.52 3.97 -12.25
C ILE A 44 -6.53 5.14 -12.27
N GLY A 45 -6.91 6.25 -12.92
CA GLY A 45 -6.11 7.47 -12.99
C GLY A 45 -6.34 8.41 -11.83
N ASN A 46 -5.43 9.37 -11.65
CA ASN A 46 -5.57 10.44 -10.66
C ASN A 46 -6.80 11.34 -10.93
N ALA A 47 -7.21 11.49 -12.19
CA ALA A 47 -8.39 12.26 -12.58
C ALA A 47 -9.72 11.59 -12.19
N ASP A 48 -9.70 10.29 -11.88
CA ASP A 48 -10.89 9.49 -11.59
C ASP A 48 -11.20 9.42 -10.08
N VAL A 49 -10.34 10.01 -9.23
CA VAL A 49 -10.40 9.87 -7.77
C VAL A 49 -10.15 11.19 -7.04
N GLU A 50 -10.69 11.28 -5.83
CA GLU A 50 -10.45 12.37 -4.90
C GLU A 50 -9.92 11.82 -3.56
N ILE A 51 -8.94 12.49 -2.97
CA ILE A 51 -8.41 12.12 -1.66
C ILE A 51 -9.34 12.69 -0.58
N LEU A 52 -10.10 11.81 0.06
CA LEU A 52 -11.00 12.19 1.18
C LEU A 52 -10.27 12.28 2.53
N GLY A 53 -9.12 11.63 2.66
CA GLY A 53 -8.35 11.64 3.90
C GLY A 53 -7.12 10.74 3.84
N ARG A 54 -6.24 10.91 4.83
CA ARG A 54 -5.05 10.07 5.04
C ARG A 54 -4.91 9.73 6.52
N THR A 55 -4.36 8.56 6.83
CA THR A 55 -3.97 8.24 8.20
C THR A 55 -2.90 9.23 8.69
N LYS A 56 -2.87 9.55 9.98
CA LYS A 56 -1.88 10.50 10.53
C LYS A 56 -0.56 9.82 10.90
N THR A 57 -0.60 8.51 11.13
CA THR A 57 0.49 7.72 11.69
C THR A 57 0.78 6.49 10.82
N TRP A 58 1.96 5.92 11.03
CA TRP A 58 2.35 4.65 10.43
C TRP A 58 1.72 3.47 11.16
N HIS A 59 1.22 2.52 10.40
CA HIS A 59 0.79 1.20 10.85
C HIS A 59 1.84 0.18 10.43
N TYR A 60 2.35 -0.54 11.41
CA TYR A 60 3.36 -1.59 11.23
C TYR A 60 2.68 -2.93 11.46
N TYR A 61 2.97 -3.89 10.58
CA TYR A 61 2.52 -5.27 10.74
C TYR A 61 3.72 -6.20 10.69
N ASP A 62 3.78 -7.11 11.67
CA ASP A 62 4.72 -8.22 11.67
C ASP A 62 4.22 -9.26 10.67
N VAL A 63 5.13 -9.75 9.84
CA VAL A 63 4.82 -10.73 8.80
C VAL A 63 5.42 -12.02 9.27
N SER A 64 4.56 -13.01 9.52
CA SER A 64 4.98 -14.27 10.11
C SER A 64 6.15 -14.89 9.33
N LYS A 65 7.07 -15.53 10.07
CA LYS A 65 8.32 -16.10 9.53
C LYS A 65 8.10 -17.03 8.31
N GLU A 66 6.93 -17.63 8.20
CA GLU A 66 6.53 -18.53 7.10
C GLU A 66 6.42 -17.81 5.74
N PHE A 67 6.06 -16.52 5.71
CA PHE A 67 6.07 -15.71 4.49
C PHE A 67 7.44 -15.08 4.21
N ASN A 68 8.40 -15.30 5.10
CA ASN A 68 9.67 -14.60 5.17
C ASN A 68 10.84 -15.53 4.81
N LYS A 69 10.84 -16.07 3.58
CA LYS A 69 11.94 -16.95 3.09
C LYS A 69 13.33 -16.29 3.03
N LYS A 70 13.43 -14.98 3.30
CA LYS A 70 14.69 -14.21 3.32
C LYS A 70 14.90 -13.36 4.58
N GLY A 71 14.15 -13.63 5.65
CA GLY A 71 14.49 -13.16 6.99
C GLY A 71 14.37 -11.66 7.30
N LYS A 72 13.54 -10.89 6.58
CA LYS A 72 13.19 -9.51 6.95
C LYS A 72 11.78 -9.15 6.50
N SER A 73 10.96 -8.62 7.42
CA SER A 73 9.67 -8.08 7.04
C SER A 73 9.24 -6.94 7.95
N PHE A 74 9.21 -5.74 7.38
CA PHE A 74 8.39 -4.63 7.86
C PHE A 74 7.72 -4.05 6.62
N PHE A 75 6.40 -4.17 6.52
CA PHE A 75 5.63 -3.40 5.53
C PHE A 75 5.19 -2.10 6.20
N LEU A 76 5.46 -0.98 5.54
CA LEU A 76 5.05 0.34 6.00
C LEU A 76 3.70 0.69 5.39
N GLN A 77 2.73 1.05 6.22
CA GLN A 77 1.52 1.73 5.75
C GLN A 77 1.35 3.03 6.53
N GLY A 78 1.66 4.17 5.91
CA GLY A 78 1.52 5.49 6.53
C GLY A 78 2.14 6.61 5.69
N PRO A 79 2.00 7.88 6.13
CA PRO A 79 2.43 9.01 5.34
C PRO A 79 3.67 9.69 5.93
N THR A 80 4.54 10.11 5.02
CA THR A 80 5.62 11.11 5.15
C THR A 80 6.92 10.63 5.80
N THR A 81 7.91 10.41 4.91
CA THR A 81 9.37 10.45 5.04
C THR A 81 10.16 9.26 5.63
N ASN A 82 11.19 8.87 4.84
CA ASN A 82 12.33 7.97 5.06
C ASN A 82 12.07 6.46 5.30
N LEU A 83 12.21 5.68 4.21
CA LEU A 83 12.68 4.31 4.27
C LEU A 83 14.21 4.31 4.38
N VAL A 84 14.75 4.02 5.56
CA VAL A 84 16.10 3.47 5.72
C VAL A 84 15.96 1.95 5.55
N PRO A 85 16.76 1.29 4.70
CA PRO A 85 16.64 -0.15 4.49
C PRO A 85 17.11 -0.90 5.74
N LEU A 86 16.41 -1.96 6.13
CA LEU A 86 17.08 -3.08 6.78
C LEU A 86 17.48 -4.07 5.66
N ALA A 87 18.72 -3.92 5.19
CA ALA A 87 19.47 -4.59 4.10
C ALA A 87 19.10 -6.07 3.80
N PHE A 88 19.21 -6.63 2.60
CA PHE A 88 20.34 -6.64 1.68
C PHE A 88 19.83 -6.73 0.24
#